data_AF-A0A1Y5U0F3-F1
#
_entry.id   AF-A0A1Y5U0F3-F1
#
_cell.length_a   1.000
_cell.length_b   1.000
_cell.length_c   1.000
_cell.angle_alpha   90.00
_cell.angle_beta   90.00
_cell.angle_gamma   90.00
#
_symmetry.space_group_name_H-M   'P 1'
#
loop_
_entity.id
_entity.type
_entity.pdbx_description
1 polymer ?
#
loop_
_entity_poly.entity_id
_entity_poly.type
_entity_poly.pdbx_seq_one_letter_code
_entity_poly.pdbx_strand_id
1 'polypeptide(L)'
;MSRLIAFACTVLAVLGFTVPGTGAAAWAEDGKLGIELNKLEDTDGACRAYLVYQNGTQMDFSALKIDLVMFGSDGVINRRLAVDGAPLRAGKTSVRLFDIRGLACAEIARMLVNDVLECEQGGEAKGDCIDLVTTSSRASAVLER
;
A
#
# COMPACT_ATOMS: atom_id res chain seq x y z
N MET A 1 74.40 -1.28 -16.62
CA MET A 1 73.40 -0.20 -16.66
C MET A 1 72.14 -0.69 -15.95
N SER A 2 71.90 -0.17 -14.73
CA SER A 2 70.63 -0.04 -13.95
C SER A 2 69.51 -1.09 -14.19
N ARG A 3 68.97 -1.81 -13.20
CA ARG A 3 68.18 -1.28 -12.07
C ARG A 3 67.87 -2.35 -10.99
N LEU A 4 67.84 -1.93 -9.72
CA LEU A 4 67.16 -2.58 -8.58
C LEU A 4 65.62 -2.46 -8.69
N ILE A 5 64.86 -3.46 -8.22
CA ILE A 5 63.45 -3.36 -7.73
C ILE A 5 63.24 -4.52 -6.71
N ALA A 6 63.31 -4.32 -5.39
CA ALA A 6 62.36 -3.74 -4.43
C ALA A 6 61.26 -4.70 -3.92
N PHE A 7 61.33 -4.99 -2.61
CA PHE A 7 60.35 -5.63 -1.72
C PHE A 7 59.00 -4.87 -1.69
N ALA A 8 57.86 -5.57 -1.68
CA ALA A 8 56.64 -5.08 -1.02
C ALA A 8 55.62 -6.22 -0.78
N CYS A 9 55.56 -6.67 0.48
CA CYS A 9 54.54 -7.54 1.02
C CYS A 9 53.19 -6.79 0.98
N THR A 10 52.25 -7.23 0.14
CA THR A 10 50.94 -6.59 0.01
C THR A 10 49.91 -7.33 0.87
N VAL A 11 49.49 -6.68 1.95
CA VAL A 11 48.45 -7.12 2.89
C VAL A 11 47.09 -7.09 2.18
N LEU A 12 46.38 -8.21 2.17
CA LEU A 12 45.06 -8.37 1.56
C LEU A 12 43.99 -7.77 2.49
N ALA A 13 43.44 -6.60 2.13
CA ALA A 13 42.32 -5.98 2.84
C ALA A 13 40.99 -6.64 2.43
N VAL A 14 40.31 -7.26 3.39
CA VAL A 14 38.96 -7.82 3.23
C VAL A 14 37.95 -6.68 3.27
N LEU A 15 37.37 -6.34 2.11
CA LEU A 15 36.26 -5.39 2.01
C LEU A 15 34.97 -6.07 2.45
N GLY A 16 34.38 -5.54 3.53
CA GLY A 16 33.10 -5.99 4.08
C GLY A 16 31.96 -5.79 3.09
N PHE A 17 31.25 -6.87 2.79
CA PHE A 17 30.02 -6.88 2.02
C PHE A 17 28.87 -6.37 2.91
N THR A 18 28.42 -5.14 2.72
CA THR A 18 27.17 -4.65 3.31
C THR A 18 26.01 -5.09 2.41
N VAL A 19 25.24 -6.09 2.87
CA VAL A 19 24.01 -6.53 2.20
C VAL A 19 22.94 -5.45 2.39
N PRO A 20 22.37 -4.85 1.32
CA PRO A 20 21.21 -3.97 1.45
C PRO A 20 20.01 -4.79 1.94
N GLY A 21 19.38 -4.33 3.02
CA GLY A 21 18.24 -4.98 3.64
C GLY A 21 17.11 -5.26 2.65
N THR A 22 16.66 -6.51 2.64
CA THR A 22 15.44 -6.93 1.96
C THR A 22 14.26 -6.17 2.54
N GLY A 23 13.39 -5.63 1.66
CA GLY A 23 12.23 -4.82 2.04
C GLY A 23 11.38 -5.52 3.10
N ALA A 24 11.31 -4.93 4.29
CA ALA A 24 10.41 -5.37 5.32
C ALA A 24 8.97 -5.24 4.81
N ALA A 25 8.18 -6.31 4.91
CA ALA A 25 6.75 -6.17 4.88
C ALA A 25 6.39 -5.21 6.02
N ALA A 26 5.82 -4.04 5.69
CA ALA A 26 5.32 -3.11 6.68
C ALA A 26 4.21 -3.81 7.46
N TRP A 27 4.52 -4.21 8.69
CA TRP A 27 3.52 -4.63 9.66
C TRP A 27 2.67 -3.41 10.01
N ALA A 28 1.37 -3.60 10.21
CA ALA A 28 0.48 -2.54 10.66
C ALA A 28 1.11 -1.79 11.82
N GLU A 29 1.24 -0.47 11.67
CA GLU A 29 1.65 0.39 12.78
C GLU A 29 0.57 0.31 13.87
N ASP A 30 0.99 0.15 15.13
CA ASP A 30 0.07 0.09 16.25
C ASP A 30 -0.86 1.31 16.25
N GLY A 31 -2.17 1.05 16.32
CA GLY A 31 -3.19 2.11 16.30
C GLY A 31 -3.51 2.68 14.91
N LYS A 32 -2.95 2.15 13.83
CA LYS A 32 -3.27 2.55 12.45
C LYS A 32 -4.10 1.51 11.70
N LEU A 33 -4.75 1.97 10.64
CA LEU A 33 -5.41 1.14 9.65
C LEU A 33 -4.62 1.19 8.35
N GLY A 34 -3.87 0.11 8.08
CA GLY A 34 -3.13 -0.03 6.83
C GLY A 34 -4.04 -0.46 5.69
N ILE A 35 -3.93 0.20 4.55
CA ILE A 35 -4.61 -0.17 3.30
C ILE A 35 -3.55 -0.35 2.21
N GLU A 36 -3.37 -1.57 1.74
CA GLU A 36 -2.43 -1.90 0.67
C GLU A 36 -3.19 -2.18 -0.63
N LEU A 37 -2.82 -1.50 -1.71
CA LEU A 37 -3.18 -1.93 -3.06
C LEU A 37 -2.27 -3.08 -3.48
N ASN A 38 -2.78 -4.30 -3.39
CA ASN A 38 -1.97 -5.50 -3.60
C ASN A 38 -1.87 -5.90 -5.08
N LYS A 39 -3.01 -5.87 -5.79
CA LYS A 39 -3.11 -6.29 -7.19
C LYS A 39 -4.23 -5.52 -7.89
N LEU A 40 -4.00 -5.21 -9.17
CA LEU A 40 -5.03 -4.87 -10.15
C LEU A 40 -5.10 -6.01 -11.18
N GLU A 41 -6.30 -6.47 -11.50
CA GLU A 41 -6.53 -7.56 -12.46
C GLU A 41 -7.66 -7.23 -13.41
N ASP A 42 -7.39 -7.30 -14.71
CA ASP A 42 -8.44 -7.17 -15.70
C ASP A 42 -9.41 -8.34 -15.58
N THR A 43 -10.69 -8.00 -15.57
CA THR A 43 -11.82 -8.94 -15.61
C THR A 43 -12.74 -8.53 -16.75
N ASP A 44 -13.82 -9.27 -16.98
CA ASP A 44 -14.74 -8.98 -18.08
C ASP A 44 -15.42 -7.61 -17.92
N GLY A 45 -14.93 -6.60 -18.65
CA GLY A 45 -15.43 -5.23 -18.64
C GLY A 45 -15.13 -4.42 -17.37
N ALA A 46 -14.23 -4.88 -16.49
CA ALA A 46 -13.89 -4.18 -15.25
C ALA A 46 -12.45 -4.42 -14.82
N CYS A 47 -11.87 -3.44 -14.11
CA CYS A 47 -10.65 -3.64 -13.36
C CYS A 47 -10.96 -4.07 -11.92
N ARG A 48 -10.47 -5.23 -11.49
CA ARG A 48 -10.60 -5.69 -10.11
C ARG A 48 -9.42 -5.22 -9.27
N ALA A 49 -9.70 -4.43 -8.24
CA ALA A 49 -8.73 -4.03 -7.22
C ALA A 49 -8.76 -4.99 -6.03
N TYR A 50 -7.60 -5.52 -5.65
CA TYR A 50 -7.39 -6.32 -4.46
C TYR A 50 -6.77 -5.42 -3.39
N LEU A 51 -7.57 -5.07 -2.38
CA LEU A 51 -7.14 -4.26 -1.25
C LEU A 51 -6.92 -5.15 -0.02
N VAL A 52 -5.77 -5.00 0.61
CA VAL A 52 -5.45 -5.67 1.88
C VAL A 52 -5.55 -4.64 3.00
N TYR A 53 -6.47 -4.87 3.91
CA TYR A 53 -6.68 -4.08 5.11
C TYR A 53 -5.95 -4.73 6.27
N GLN A 54 -5.19 -3.94 7.02
CA GLN A 54 -4.54 -4.38 8.25
C GLN A 54 -5.03 -3.49 9.39
N ASN A 55 -5.93 -4.02 10.22
CA ASN A 55 -6.42 -3.29 11.38
C ASN A 55 -5.42 -3.44 12.54
N GLY A 56 -4.49 -2.47 12.68
CA GLY A 56 -3.54 -2.38 13.78
C GLY A 56 -4.14 -1.76 15.05
N THR A 57 -5.43 -1.43 15.06
CA THR A 57 -6.13 -0.91 16.24
C THR A 57 -6.63 -2.05 17.14
N GLN A 58 -6.99 -1.70 18.38
CA GLN A 58 -7.55 -2.65 19.35
C GLN A 58 -9.06 -2.85 19.23
N MET A 59 -9.70 -2.21 18.25
CA MET A 59 -11.15 -2.21 18.10
C MET A 59 -11.56 -2.70 16.71
N ASP A 60 -12.72 -3.34 16.63
CA ASP A 60 -13.31 -3.75 15.36
C ASP A 60 -13.86 -2.53 14.62
N PHE A 61 -13.71 -2.50 13.29
CA PHE A 61 -14.48 -1.59 12.43
C PHE A 61 -15.74 -2.30 11.95
N SER A 62 -16.91 -1.86 12.41
CA SER A 62 -18.21 -2.37 11.95
C SER A 62 -18.65 -1.73 10.64
N ALA A 63 -18.24 -0.48 10.40
CA ALA A 63 -18.43 0.25 9.15
C ALA A 63 -17.15 0.99 8.77
N LEU A 64 -16.80 0.95 7.49
CA LEU A 64 -15.66 1.67 6.92
C LEU A 64 -15.91 1.89 5.44
N LYS A 65 -16.37 3.10 5.08
CA LYS A 65 -16.58 3.49 3.68
C LYS A 65 -15.52 4.50 3.27
N ILE A 66 -14.73 4.15 2.27
CA ILE A 66 -13.58 4.94 1.81
C ILE A 66 -13.93 5.60 0.48
N ASP A 67 -13.62 6.88 0.35
CA ASP A 67 -13.70 7.61 -0.91
C ASP A 67 -12.40 7.44 -1.70
N LEU A 68 -12.47 6.66 -2.79
CA LEU A 68 -11.33 6.26 -3.59
C LEU A 68 -11.39 6.92 -4.97
N VAL A 69 -10.34 7.66 -5.30
CA VAL A 69 -10.20 8.35 -6.60
C VAL A 69 -9.13 7.65 -7.43
N MET A 70 -9.41 7.38 -8.70
CA MET A 70 -8.50 6.75 -9.64
C MET A 70 -8.11 7.75 -10.72
N PHE A 71 -6.80 7.85 -10.96
CA PHE A 71 -6.22 8.77 -11.94
C PHE A 71 -5.58 8.00 -13.09
N GLY A 72 -5.74 8.55 -14.30
CA GLY A 72 -5.00 8.15 -15.49
C GLY A 72 -3.53 8.54 -15.44
N SER A 73 -2.78 8.08 -16.43
CA SER A 73 -1.36 8.43 -16.60
C SER A 73 -1.12 9.90 -16.97
N ASP A 74 -2.14 10.59 -17.46
CA ASP A 74 -2.19 12.03 -17.69
C ASP A 74 -2.46 12.84 -16.40
N GLY A 75 -2.72 12.16 -15.27
CA GLY A 75 -3.07 12.78 -14.00
C GLY A 75 -4.54 13.22 -13.90
N VAL A 76 -5.39 12.88 -14.86
CA VAL A 76 -6.82 13.21 -14.84
C VAL A 76 -7.60 12.13 -14.09
N ILE A 77 -8.66 12.54 -13.38
CA ILE A 77 -9.54 11.60 -12.67
C ILE A 77 -10.33 10.79 -13.70
N ASN A 78 -10.12 9.47 -13.70
CA ASN A 78 -10.91 8.54 -14.49
C ASN A 78 -12.20 8.14 -13.77
N ARG A 79 -12.12 7.86 -12.47
CA ARG A 79 -13.24 7.40 -11.64
C ARG A 79 -13.08 7.86 -10.19
N ARG A 80 -14.21 7.97 -9.48
CA ARG A 80 -14.30 8.15 -8.03
C ARG A 80 -15.39 7.23 -7.51
N LEU A 81 -15.09 6.45 -6.48
CA LEU A 81 -15.99 5.44 -5.92
C LEU A 81 -15.92 5.45 -4.40
N ALA A 82 -17.07 5.23 -3.76
CA ALA A 82 -17.11 4.87 -2.36
C ALA A 82 -17.00 3.34 -2.23
N VAL A 83 -15.96 2.83 -1.57
CA VAL A 83 -15.71 1.39 -1.39
C VAL A 83 -15.88 0.99 0.07
N ASP A 84 -16.50 -0.17 0.31
CA ASP A 84 -16.76 -0.68 1.66
C ASP A 84 -15.67 -1.67 2.09
N GLY A 85 -14.85 -1.25 3.06
CA GLY A 85 -13.77 -2.07 3.61
C GLY A 85 -14.19 -2.95 4.79
N ALA A 86 -15.33 -2.68 5.41
CA ALA A 86 -15.76 -3.37 6.63
C ALA A 86 -16.34 -4.77 6.34
N PRO A 87 -16.56 -5.61 7.38
CA PRO A 87 -16.07 -5.48 8.76
C PRO A 87 -14.57 -5.82 8.89
N LEU A 88 -13.86 -5.11 9.77
CA LEU A 88 -12.43 -5.37 10.04
C LEU A 88 -12.20 -5.66 11.52
N ARG A 89 -11.87 -6.90 11.85
CA ARG A 89 -11.58 -7.30 13.24
C ARG A 89 -10.26 -6.70 13.74
N ALA A 90 -10.21 -6.34 15.00
CA ALA A 90 -9.02 -5.85 15.69
C ALA A 90 -7.82 -6.80 15.50
N GLY A 91 -6.67 -6.25 15.16
CA GLY A 91 -5.43 -7.00 14.95
C GLY A 91 -5.45 -7.98 13.78
N LYS A 92 -6.43 -7.91 12.86
CA LYS A 92 -6.53 -8.84 11.73
C LYS A 92 -6.25 -8.18 10.39
N THR A 93 -5.57 -8.95 9.55
CA THR A 93 -5.45 -8.68 8.12
C THR A 93 -6.65 -9.27 7.39
N SER A 94 -7.25 -8.49 6.49
CA SER A 94 -8.40 -8.86 5.67
C SER A 94 -8.18 -8.45 4.23
N VAL A 95 -8.71 -9.23 3.29
CA VAL A 95 -8.67 -8.88 1.85
C VAL A 95 -10.07 -8.52 1.39
N ARG A 96 -10.17 -7.50 0.53
CA ARG A 96 -11.40 -7.11 -0.17
C ARG A 96 -11.11 -6.90 -1.64
N LEU A 97 -12.08 -7.29 -2.46
CA LEU A 97 -12.02 -7.17 -3.91
C LEU A 97 -13.10 -6.19 -4.35
N PHE A 98 -12.74 -5.24 -5.21
CA PHE A 98 -13.68 -4.25 -5.75
C PHE A 98 -13.56 -4.20 -7.27
N ASP A 99 -14.69 -4.32 -7.97
CA ASP A 99 -14.73 -4.27 -9.43
C ASP A 99 -15.06 -2.85 -9.91
N ILE A 100 -14.12 -2.24 -10.62
CA ILE A 100 -14.25 -0.92 -11.23
C ILE A 100 -14.71 -1.12 -12.67
N ARG A 101 -16.02 -1.07 -12.89
CA ARG A 101 -16.62 -1.32 -14.21
C ARG A 101 -16.30 -0.22 -15.22
N GLY A 102 -16.07 -0.62 -16.46
CA GLY A 102 -15.83 0.30 -17.58
C GLY A 102 -14.53 1.08 -17.46
N LEU A 103 -13.50 0.48 -16.86
CA LEU A 103 -12.13 0.98 -16.80
C LEU A 103 -11.18 -0.21 -16.87
N ALA A 104 -10.24 -0.22 -17.81
CA ALA A 104 -9.20 -1.24 -17.84
C ALA A 104 -8.15 -0.96 -16.76
N CYS A 105 -7.52 -2.01 -16.21
CA CYS A 105 -6.53 -1.83 -15.14
C CYS A 105 -5.31 -1.03 -15.61
N ALA A 106 -4.94 -1.15 -16.90
CA ALA A 106 -3.84 -0.38 -17.49
C ALA A 106 -4.11 1.14 -17.54
N GLU A 107 -5.36 1.57 -17.41
CA GLU A 107 -5.74 2.99 -17.38
C GLU A 107 -5.62 3.60 -15.98
N ILE A 108 -5.30 2.82 -14.94
CA ILE A 108 -5.14 3.28 -13.57
C ILE A 108 -3.64 3.44 -13.27
N ALA A 109 -3.16 4.68 -13.26
CA ALA A 109 -1.78 4.98 -12.89
C ALA A 109 -1.60 5.20 -11.37
N ARG A 110 -2.64 5.75 -10.72
CA ARG A 110 -2.62 6.11 -9.30
C ARG A 110 -4.01 6.03 -8.71
N MET A 111 -4.08 5.65 -7.44
CA MET A 111 -5.28 5.65 -6.62
C MET A 111 -5.05 6.50 -5.36
N LEU A 112 -6.06 7.26 -4.95
CA LEU A 112 -6.03 8.15 -3.80
C LEU A 112 -7.18 7.79 -2.86
N VAL A 113 -6.86 7.49 -1.61
CA VAL A 113 -7.81 7.51 -0.49
C VAL A 113 -8.09 8.97 -0.16
N ASN A 114 -9.10 9.55 -0.79
CA ASN A 114 -9.41 10.97 -0.66
C ASN A 114 -10.05 11.30 0.70
N ASP A 115 -10.88 10.39 1.23
CA ASP A 115 -11.57 10.58 2.51
C ASP A 115 -12.07 9.23 3.09
N VAL A 116 -12.50 9.24 4.36
CA VAL A 116 -13.28 8.17 4.99
C VAL A 116 -14.70 8.69 5.24
N LEU A 117 -15.63 8.29 4.38
CA LEU A 117 -17.03 8.75 4.38
C LEU A 117 -17.85 8.19 5.54
N GLU A 118 -17.48 7.03 6.06
CA GLU A 118 -18.15 6.37 7.17
C GLU A 118 -17.15 5.55 7.96
N CYS A 119 -17.19 5.67 9.28
CA CYS A 119 -16.27 4.98 10.17
C CYS A 119 -16.96 4.68 11.50
N GLU A 120 -17.16 3.40 11.80
CA GLU A 120 -17.62 2.95 13.10
C GLU A 120 -16.59 2.01 13.70
N GLN A 121 -16.08 2.36 14.87
CA GLN A 121 -15.06 1.61 15.57
C GLN A 121 -15.56 1.25 16.98
N GLY A 122 -15.57 -0.04 17.31
CA GLY A 122 -16.08 -0.51 18.59
C GLY A 122 -17.60 -0.40 18.75
N GLY A 123 -18.34 -0.32 17.64
CA GLY A 123 -19.79 -0.11 17.66
C GLY A 123 -20.22 1.35 17.88
N GLU A 124 -19.28 2.29 17.84
CA GLU A 124 -19.56 3.72 17.91
C GLU A 124 -19.13 4.41 16.62
N ALA A 125 -19.99 5.28 16.08
CA ALA A 125 -19.59 6.20 15.02
C ALA A 125 -18.44 7.08 15.52
N LYS A 126 -17.32 7.04 14.81
CA LYS A 126 -16.18 7.92 15.05
C LYS A 126 -16.22 9.05 14.03
N GLY A 127 -15.61 10.17 14.40
CA GLY A 127 -15.37 11.28 13.47
C GLY A 127 -14.30 10.91 12.45
N ASP A 128 -13.58 11.93 11.97
CA ASP A 128 -12.59 11.80 10.90
C ASP A 128 -11.57 10.66 11.15
N CYS A 129 -11.74 9.54 10.45
CA CYS A 129 -10.87 8.36 10.53
C CYS A 129 -9.71 8.43 9.53
N ILE A 130 -9.63 9.46 8.69
CA ILE A 130 -8.59 9.56 7.66
C ILE A 130 -7.18 9.59 8.27
N ASP A 131 -7.04 10.14 9.48
CA ASP A 131 -5.79 10.24 10.22
C ASP A 131 -5.26 8.87 10.72
N LEU A 132 -6.14 7.87 10.81
CA LEU A 132 -5.76 6.49 11.12
C LEU A 132 -5.22 5.75 9.91
N VAL A 133 -5.52 6.23 8.69
CA VAL A 133 -5.20 5.49 7.47
C VAL A 133 -3.75 5.70 7.06
N THR A 134 -3.07 4.58 6.83
CA THR A 134 -1.79 4.52 6.12
C THR A 134 -1.96 3.72 4.84
N THR A 135 -1.27 4.10 3.78
CA THR A 135 -1.38 3.45 2.48
C THR A 135 -0.07 2.86 2.02
N SER A 136 -0.15 1.76 1.29
CA SER A 136 0.99 1.15 0.59
C SER A 136 0.53 0.53 -0.72
N SER A 137 1.47 0.19 -1.59
CA SER A 137 1.17 -0.52 -2.82
C SER A 137 2.21 -1.60 -3.13
N ARG A 138 1.73 -2.72 -3.64
CA ARG A 138 2.53 -3.75 -4.32
C ARG A 138 2.23 -3.83 -5.81
N ALA A 139 1.08 -3.28 -6.23
CA ALA A 139 0.77 -3.11 -7.64
C ALA A 139 1.67 -2.04 -8.27
N SER A 140 1.73 -2.00 -9.60
CA SER A 140 2.41 -0.94 -10.33
C SER A 140 1.77 0.43 -10.11
N ALA A 141 0.44 0.48 -9.95
CA ALA A 141 -0.27 1.69 -9.56
C ALA A 141 0.04 2.07 -8.12
N VAL A 142 0.28 3.36 -7.86
CA VAL A 142 0.52 3.86 -6.50
C VAL A 142 -0.81 4.02 -5.77
N LEU A 143 -0.84 3.68 -4.48
CA LEU A 143 -1.93 4.04 -3.56
C LEU A 143 -1.41 5.06 -2.55
N GLU A 144 -2.03 6.22 -2.51
CA GLU A 144 -1.71 7.31 -1.59
C GLU A 144 -2.96 7.80 -0.86
N ARG A 145 -2.76 8.65 0.15
CA ARG A 145 -3.79 9.30 0.95
C ARG A 145 -3.51 10.80 0.99
#